data_AF-A0A7S4B6T3-F1
#
_entry.id   AF-A0A7S4B6T3-F1
#
_cell.length_a   1.000
_cell.length_b   1.000
_cell.length_c   1.000
_cell.angle_alpha   90.00
_cell.angle_beta   90.00
_cell.angle_gamma   90.00
#
_symmetry.space_group_name_H-M   'P 1'
#
loop_
_entity.id
_entity.type
_entity.pdbx_description
1 polymer ?
#
loop_
_entity_poly.entity_id
_entity_poly.type
_entity_poly.pdbx_seq_one_letter_code
_entity_poly.pdbx_strand_id
1 'polypeptide(L)'
;MPPVLVNQHRQSFCGLRYAPHISQRVAFSQPLPADSGLASRSSIHMCAAVGTAAIVKGHAMGILRKAVNTLFGTFGMTALAAVGAIITAAVKFYGIGRPKIVKEAPPSPPSAETSFAQTRYEMGDREVAVNRTVVDEQLSAYLDTGVGQYAVVLGPRGTGKSFAVTNALDARQGVVQLTLGDTLSVGSLYSKVLQMAGLGQYSSTADLEEQLTPFMRTATRLYRAANPDEGDESTWLPTLVVDVADGTAPHVAASALKLVKMLAVDERVARAVVILCEPNSISAVTDDPDRQKLLWVGDLTDEEAHAFLDTRCCLLPSNVSAVAEENAALRQALIRQVGTRPSTLTRVCDLLLQPDANASTVVHSFVKARRRLATIAVGALIAVDDMEQPDSETKRGMRFRTLLKQMLDDPDAALRCEDAPYMAPAAAVMEVLSRREHDAIVYDSAARAYRFNTRAHVAAAKEALHAHAHDTNELSTNQLSTNQPSTN
;
A
#
# COMPACT_ATOMS: atom_id res chain seq x y z
N MET A 1 48.83 -45.70 -0.28
CA MET A 1 48.35 -45.01 0.93
C MET A 1 49.34 -43.90 1.29
N PRO A 2 48.89 -42.64 1.23
CA PRO A 2 49.47 -41.54 2.02
C PRO A 2 48.38 -40.82 2.86
N PRO A 3 48.77 -39.98 3.84
CA PRO A 3 47.98 -39.77 5.05
C PRO A 3 46.97 -38.61 4.98
N VAL A 4 45.94 -38.77 5.80
CA VAL A 4 44.87 -37.82 6.10
C VAL A 4 45.41 -36.73 7.04
N LEU A 5 45.28 -35.46 6.65
CA LEU A 5 45.45 -34.31 7.53
C LEU A 5 44.07 -33.81 7.98
N VAL A 6 43.77 -34.07 9.25
CA VAL A 6 42.67 -33.46 10.01
C VAL A 6 43.13 -32.08 10.43
N ASN A 7 42.45 -31.03 9.98
CA ASN A 7 42.64 -29.68 10.50
C ASN A 7 41.43 -29.26 11.32
N GLN A 8 41.59 -29.35 12.64
CA GLN A 8 40.78 -28.65 13.62
C GLN A 8 41.23 -27.19 13.67
N HIS A 9 40.31 -26.25 13.46
CA HIS A 9 40.48 -24.89 13.96
C HIS A 9 39.26 -24.48 14.79
N ARG A 10 39.46 -24.52 16.11
CA ARG A 10 38.75 -23.68 17.07
C ARG A 10 39.01 -22.22 16.72
N GLN A 11 37.96 -21.42 16.64
CA GLN A 11 38.05 -19.99 16.89
C GLN A 11 36.93 -19.54 17.82
N SER A 12 37.33 -18.60 18.66
CA SER A 12 36.78 -18.28 19.96
C SER A 12 35.65 -17.25 19.84
N PHE A 13 34.62 -17.44 20.66
CA PHE A 13 33.56 -16.45 20.89
C PHE A 13 34.13 -15.24 21.64
N CYS A 14 34.06 -14.05 21.03
CA CYS A 14 34.14 -12.78 21.72
C CYS A 14 32.73 -12.18 21.79
N GLY A 15 32.20 -12.10 23.01
CA GLY A 15 30.93 -11.47 23.31
C GLY A 15 31.04 -9.95 23.31
N LEU A 16 30.05 -9.29 22.71
CA LEU A 16 29.75 -7.89 22.94
C LEU A 16 28.35 -7.80 23.54
N ARG A 17 28.32 -7.47 24.83
CA ARG A 17 27.12 -7.15 25.61
C ARG A 17 26.59 -5.79 25.13
N TYR A 18 25.35 -5.75 24.67
CA TYR A 18 24.58 -4.51 24.56
C TYR A 18 23.71 -4.36 25.81
N ALA A 19 23.90 -3.25 26.52
CA ALA A 19 23.09 -2.84 27.66
C ALA A 19 21.80 -2.18 27.16
N PRO A 20 20.62 -2.44 27.76
CA PRO A 20 19.41 -1.71 27.43
C PRO A 20 19.35 -0.40 28.22
N HIS A 21 19.12 0.70 27.49
CA HIS A 21 18.77 1.99 28.07
C HIS A 21 17.37 1.93 28.71
N ILE A 22 17.35 2.22 30.01
CA ILE A 22 16.16 2.42 30.84
C ILE A 22 15.43 3.67 30.35
N SER A 23 14.19 3.52 29.88
CA SER A 23 13.29 4.65 29.62
C SER A 23 12.38 4.87 30.84
N GLN A 24 12.58 5.99 31.52
CA GLN A 24 11.77 6.42 32.66
C GLN A 24 10.35 6.78 32.19
N ARG A 25 9.34 6.12 32.77
CA ARG A 25 7.94 6.55 32.72
C ARG A 25 7.76 7.75 33.65
N VAL A 26 7.51 8.92 33.09
CA VAL A 26 6.95 10.05 33.85
C VAL A 26 5.44 9.99 33.71
N ALA A 27 4.75 9.63 34.79
CA ALA A 27 3.32 9.75 34.92
C ALA A 27 2.97 11.20 35.29
N PHE A 28 2.20 11.89 34.45
CA PHE A 28 1.48 13.10 34.84
C PHE A 28 -0.01 12.78 34.95
N SER A 29 -0.45 12.61 36.19
CA SER A 29 -1.84 12.67 36.60
C SER A 29 -2.13 14.11 37.05
N GLN A 30 -3.10 14.79 36.44
CA GLN A 30 -3.86 15.84 37.13
C GLN A 30 -5.32 15.91 36.64
N PRO A 31 -6.24 16.34 37.51
CA PRO A 31 -7.67 16.04 37.41
C PRO A 31 -8.49 17.18 36.79
N LEU A 32 -9.65 16.81 36.25
CA LEU A 32 -10.77 17.70 35.94
C LEU A 32 -11.35 18.32 37.22
N PRO A 33 -11.88 19.55 37.17
CA PRO A 33 -12.98 19.94 38.02
C PRO A 33 -14.29 20.04 37.22
N ALA A 34 -15.33 19.50 37.84
CA ALA A 34 -16.72 19.61 37.45
C ALA A 34 -17.38 20.87 38.06
N ASP A 35 -18.49 21.25 37.42
CA ASP A 35 -19.71 21.88 37.95
C ASP A 35 -19.74 23.34 38.40
N SER A 36 -20.58 24.11 37.68
CA SER A 36 -21.72 24.94 38.14
C SER A 36 -22.03 25.96 37.04
N GLY A 37 -23.25 26.33 36.64
CA GLY A 37 -24.58 26.18 37.22
C GLY A 37 -25.36 27.48 36.98
N LEU A 38 -26.41 27.41 36.15
CA LEU A 38 -27.67 28.17 36.20
C LEU A 38 -27.76 29.69 35.90
N ALA A 39 -28.74 29.97 35.00
CA ALA A 39 -29.77 31.02 35.05
C ALA A 39 -29.37 32.50 34.87
N SER A 40 -30.18 33.44 34.37
CA SER A 40 -31.41 33.52 33.56
C SER A 40 -31.69 35.02 33.37
N ARG A 41 -32.36 35.41 32.26
CA ARG A 41 -33.17 36.66 32.10
C ARG A 41 -32.37 37.99 32.18
N SER A 42 -32.69 39.08 31.50
CA SER A 42 -33.97 39.62 31.01
C SER A 42 -33.72 40.74 29.99
N SER A 43 -34.66 40.86 29.05
CA SER A 43 -34.90 41.99 28.13
C SER A 43 -35.43 43.23 28.87
N ILE A 44 -35.07 44.46 28.45
CA ILE A 44 -35.94 45.66 28.46
C ILE A 44 -35.55 46.60 27.30
N HIS A 45 -36.59 47.15 26.65
CA HIS A 45 -36.67 48.20 25.61
C HIS A 45 -35.99 49.56 25.99
N MET A 46 -35.86 50.65 25.20
CA MET A 46 -36.70 51.27 24.16
C MET A 46 -35.97 52.50 23.54
N CYS A 47 -36.30 52.83 22.28
CA CYS A 47 -36.47 54.15 21.63
C CYS A 47 -35.36 55.25 21.51
N ALA A 48 -34.95 55.46 20.25
CA ALA A 48 -35.17 56.64 19.36
C ALA A 48 -34.54 58.04 19.62
N ALA A 49 -33.80 58.55 18.61
CA ALA A 49 -33.85 59.88 17.94
C ALA A 49 -32.49 60.15 17.22
N VAL A 50 -32.36 60.15 15.89
CA VAL A 50 -32.59 61.19 14.85
C VAL A 50 -31.75 62.49 14.99
N GLY A 51 -30.91 62.74 13.96
CA GLY A 51 -30.31 64.04 13.54
C GLY A 51 -28.97 64.39 14.22
N THR A 52 -27.87 64.77 13.57
CA THR A 52 -27.71 65.62 12.36
C THR A 52 -26.25 65.60 11.86
N ALA A 53 -26.07 65.88 10.56
CA ALA A 53 -24.89 66.47 9.87
C ALA A 53 -23.54 65.72 9.92
N ALA A 54 -23.05 65.07 8.85
CA ALA A 54 -22.66 65.61 7.54
C ALA A 54 -21.69 66.81 7.62
N ILE A 55 -20.42 66.56 7.96
CA ILE A 55 -19.18 67.19 7.45
C ILE A 55 -18.04 66.32 8.00
N VAL A 56 -17.59 65.29 7.27
CA VAL A 56 -16.21 64.72 7.22
C VAL A 56 -16.25 63.58 6.17
N LYS A 57 -16.40 63.91 4.88
CA LYS A 57 -16.31 62.90 3.80
C LYS A 57 -15.22 63.19 2.75
N GLY A 58 -14.47 64.28 2.89
CA GLY A 58 -13.44 64.69 1.94
C GLY A 58 -12.04 64.08 2.16
N HIS A 59 -11.65 63.75 3.40
CA HIS A 59 -10.27 63.33 3.71
C HIS A 59 -10.07 61.82 3.89
N ALA A 60 -11.12 61.06 4.23
CA ALA A 60 -11.01 59.61 4.46
C ALA A 60 -10.91 58.80 3.14
N MET A 61 -11.51 59.29 2.04
CA MET A 61 -11.47 58.59 0.75
C MET A 61 -10.13 58.72 0.01
N GLY A 62 -9.35 59.78 0.27
CA GLY A 62 -8.02 59.95 -0.31
C GLY A 62 -6.98 59.00 0.28
N ILE A 63 -7.09 58.69 1.58
CA ILE A 63 -6.20 57.77 2.29
C ILE A 63 -6.59 56.32 1.98
N LEU A 64 -7.88 56.00 1.89
CA LEU A 64 -8.34 54.65 1.51
C LEU A 64 -7.97 54.32 0.05
N ARG A 65 -8.04 55.28 -0.88
CA ARG A 65 -7.67 55.08 -2.28
C ARG A 65 -6.15 54.94 -2.49
N LYS A 66 -5.35 55.66 -1.70
CA LYS A 66 -3.89 55.44 -1.66
C LYS A 66 -3.53 54.11 -1.00
N ALA A 67 -4.18 53.72 0.11
CA ALA A 67 -3.95 52.44 0.75
C ALA A 67 -4.33 51.25 -0.14
N VAL A 68 -5.47 51.34 -0.86
CA VAL A 68 -5.91 50.30 -1.81
C VAL A 68 -5.00 50.24 -3.04
N ASN A 69 -4.52 51.37 -3.58
CA ASN A 69 -3.57 51.36 -4.69
C ASN A 69 -2.17 50.86 -4.28
N THR A 70 -1.75 51.07 -3.03
CA THR A 70 -0.47 50.53 -2.52
C THR A 70 -0.59 49.04 -2.15
N LEU A 71 -1.76 48.57 -1.68
CA LEU A 71 -2.03 47.15 -1.44
C LEU A 71 -2.18 46.34 -2.74
N PHE A 72 -2.76 46.91 -3.80
CA PHE A 72 -2.85 46.24 -5.11
C PHE A 72 -1.55 46.29 -5.93
N GLY A 73 -0.65 47.23 -5.68
CA GLY A 73 0.58 47.40 -6.46
C GLY A 73 1.62 46.30 -6.28
N THR A 74 1.76 45.74 -5.07
CA THR A 74 2.79 44.74 -4.74
C THR A 74 2.25 43.36 -4.40
N PHE A 75 1.07 43.25 -3.78
CA PHE A 75 0.42 41.95 -3.53
C PHE A 75 -0.54 41.53 -4.65
N GLY A 76 -1.10 42.48 -5.40
CA GLY A 76 -1.99 42.18 -6.53
C GLY A 76 -1.26 41.53 -7.69
N MET A 77 -0.01 41.92 -7.95
CA MET A 77 0.80 41.38 -9.07
C MET A 77 1.29 39.96 -8.80
N THR A 78 1.65 39.59 -7.57
CA THR A 78 1.99 38.20 -7.20
C THR A 78 0.76 37.30 -7.18
N ALA A 79 -0.39 37.80 -6.72
CA ALA A 79 -1.66 37.07 -6.82
C ALA A 79 -2.12 36.88 -8.28
N LEU A 80 -1.98 37.89 -9.14
CA LEU A 80 -2.27 37.79 -10.58
C LEU A 80 -1.28 36.89 -11.32
N ALA A 81 0.01 36.90 -10.94
CA ALA A 81 1.00 35.98 -11.48
C ALA A 81 0.74 34.54 -11.03
N ALA A 82 0.33 34.32 -9.79
CA ALA A 82 -0.10 33.01 -9.30
C ALA A 82 -1.37 32.53 -10.02
N VAL A 83 -2.38 33.40 -10.19
CA VAL A 83 -3.59 33.08 -10.97
C VAL A 83 -3.25 32.82 -12.44
N GLY A 84 -2.34 33.58 -13.04
CA GLY A 84 -1.85 33.37 -14.41
C GLY A 84 -1.08 32.06 -14.56
N ALA A 85 -0.25 31.70 -13.57
CA ALA A 85 0.44 30.42 -13.52
C ALA A 85 -0.54 29.25 -13.34
N ILE A 86 -1.57 29.41 -12.50
CA ILE A 86 -2.67 28.45 -12.33
C ILE A 86 -3.43 28.26 -13.64
N ILE A 87 -3.78 29.35 -14.33
CA ILE A 87 -4.48 29.29 -15.62
C ILE A 87 -3.59 28.62 -16.68
N THR A 88 -2.30 28.95 -16.72
CA THR A 88 -1.36 28.36 -17.69
C THR A 88 -1.12 26.87 -17.41
N ALA A 89 -0.97 26.49 -16.14
CA ALA A 89 -0.85 25.11 -15.73
C ALA A 89 -2.14 24.34 -16.01
N ALA A 90 -3.31 24.92 -15.72
CA ALA A 90 -4.61 24.36 -16.03
C ALA A 90 -4.79 24.17 -17.55
N VAL A 91 -4.47 25.15 -18.39
CA VAL A 91 -4.53 25.00 -19.85
C VAL A 91 -3.62 23.85 -20.31
N LYS A 92 -2.43 23.72 -19.73
CA LYS A 92 -1.47 22.65 -20.06
C LYS A 92 -1.90 21.28 -19.52
N PHE A 93 -2.68 21.23 -18.43
CA PHE A 93 -3.21 20.01 -17.82
C PHE A 93 -4.55 19.56 -18.43
N TYR A 94 -5.38 20.50 -18.91
CA TYR A 94 -6.76 20.26 -19.34
C TYR A 94 -6.97 20.37 -20.86
N GLY A 95 -5.95 20.73 -21.67
CA GLY A 95 -6.10 20.84 -23.13
C GLY A 95 -4.82 20.70 -23.95
N ILE A 96 -4.80 19.67 -24.81
CA ILE A 96 -3.84 19.39 -25.90
C ILE A 96 -2.45 18.88 -25.44
N GLY A 97 -2.43 17.65 -24.94
CA GLY A 97 -1.20 16.85 -24.84
C GLY A 97 -1.46 15.58 -24.04
N ARG A 98 -1.11 14.41 -24.61
CA ARG A 98 -1.10 13.15 -23.84
C ARG A 98 -0.25 13.34 -22.56
N PRO A 99 -0.65 12.76 -21.41
CA PRO A 99 0.11 12.92 -20.17
C PRO A 99 1.55 12.41 -20.37
N LYS A 100 2.52 13.28 -20.09
CA LYS A 100 3.93 12.88 -19.99
C LYS A 100 4.16 12.35 -18.57
N ILE A 101 4.38 11.05 -18.45
CA ILE A 101 4.96 10.45 -17.24
C ILE A 101 6.37 11.04 -17.09
N VAL A 102 6.59 11.89 -16.09
CA VAL A 102 7.92 12.42 -15.78
C VAL A 102 8.64 11.38 -14.94
N LYS A 103 9.50 10.56 -15.57
CA LYS A 103 10.43 9.64 -14.88
C LYS A 103 11.74 10.38 -14.63
N GLU A 104 12.18 10.46 -13.38
CA GLU A 104 13.51 10.95 -13.01
C GLU A 104 14.58 9.86 -13.19
N ALA A 105 15.81 10.28 -13.52
CA ALA A 105 16.94 9.40 -13.71
C ALA A 105 17.46 8.83 -12.37
N PRO A 106 17.96 7.59 -12.33
CA PRO A 106 18.34 6.94 -11.10
C PRO A 106 19.79 7.23 -10.63
N PRO A 107 20.05 7.15 -9.31
CA PRO A 107 21.39 7.31 -8.75
C PRO A 107 22.29 6.08 -9.00
N SER A 108 23.59 6.32 -9.13
CA SER A 108 24.61 5.30 -9.46
C SER A 108 24.69 4.15 -8.44
N PRO A 109 24.96 2.90 -8.89
CA PRO A 109 24.90 1.71 -8.04
C PRO A 109 26.10 1.59 -7.07
N PRO A 110 25.90 1.06 -5.84
CA PRO A 110 26.97 0.70 -4.92
C PRO A 110 27.66 -0.63 -5.28
N SER A 111 28.89 -0.80 -4.81
CA SER A 111 29.80 -1.91 -5.08
C SER A 111 29.28 -3.27 -4.61
N ALA A 112 29.51 -4.29 -5.43
CA ALA A 112 29.04 -5.66 -5.29
C ALA A 112 29.76 -6.44 -4.18
N GLU A 113 29.05 -6.82 -3.11
CA GLU A 113 29.34 -8.01 -2.28
C GLU A 113 28.25 -8.22 -1.20
N THR A 114 26.98 -8.46 -1.60
CA THR A 114 25.91 -9.12 -0.77
C THR A 114 24.60 -9.32 -1.55
N SER A 115 24.66 -9.84 -2.77
CA SER A 115 23.53 -9.84 -3.74
C SER A 115 22.67 -11.11 -3.75
N PHE A 116 22.04 -11.49 -2.63
CA PHE A 116 20.95 -12.48 -2.68
C PHE A 116 19.64 -12.02 -2.02
N ALA A 117 19.63 -10.86 -1.34
CA ALA A 117 18.45 -10.37 -0.62
C ALA A 117 17.84 -9.07 -1.16
N GLN A 118 18.52 -8.31 -2.02
CA GLN A 118 17.98 -7.06 -2.55
C GLN A 118 18.60 -6.77 -3.91
N THR A 119 17.79 -6.86 -4.96
CA THR A 119 18.12 -6.24 -6.23
C THR A 119 16.88 -5.51 -6.70
N ARG A 120 16.83 -4.20 -6.42
CA ARG A 120 15.97 -3.26 -7.14
C ARG A 120 16.54 -3.23 -8.56
N TYR A 121 15.94 -4.00 -9.47
CA TYR A 121 16.21 -3.88 -10.89
C TYR A 121 15.27 -2.82 -11.47
N GLU A 122 15.84 -1.84 -12.13
CA GLU A 122 15.10 -0.97 -13.04
C GLU A 122 14.68 -1.79 -14.26
N MET A 123 13.39 -2.08 -14.30
CA MET A 123 12.78 -2.80 -15.40
C MET A 123 12.71 -1.89 -16.63
N GLY A 124 13.20 -2.38 -17.77
CA GLY A 124 13.05 -1.71 -19.06
C GLY A 124 11.58 -1.41 -19.38
N ASP A 125 11.37 -0.27 -20.03
CA ASP A 125 10.12 0.50 -20.25
C ASP A 125 8.91 -0.19 -20.94
N ARG A 126 8.80 -1.53 -20.94
CA ARG A 126 7.59 -2.23 -21.39
C ARG A 126 6.84 -2.79 -20.20
N GLU A 127 6.14 -1.90 -19.48
CA GLU A 127 5.08 -2.33 -18.58
C GLU A 127 3.94 -2.90 -19.43
N VAL A 128 3.89 -4.22 -19.48
CA VAL A 128 2.86 -4.99 -20.17
C VAL A 128 1.56 -4.93 -19.35
N ALA A 129 0.54 -4.33 -19.96
CA ALA A 129 -0.78 -4.18 -19.38
C ALA A 129 -1.61 -5.44 -19.53
N VAL A 130 -1.97 -6.07 -18.42
CA VAL A 130 -3.13 -6.98 -18.40
C VAL A 130 -4.27 -6.22 -17.76
N ASN A 131 -5.37 -6.10 -18.51
CA ASN A 131 -6.58 -5.47 -18.00
C ASN A 131 -7.15 -6.36 -16.88
N ARG A 132 -7.30 -5.78 -15.69
CA ARG A 132 -7.89 -6.41 -14.52
C ARG A 132 -9.31 -5.91 -14.34
N THR A 133 -10.24 -6.48 -15.11
CA THR A 133 -11.62 -5.99 -15.23
C THR A 133 -12.30 -5.79 -13.88
N VAL A 134 -12.11 -6.69 -12.91
CA VAL A 134 -12.71 -6.56 -11.58
C VAL A 134 -12.20 -5.32 -10.82
N VAL A 135 -10.91 -5.01 -10.92
CA VAL A 135 -10.33 -3.83 -10.24
C VAL A 135 -10.80 -2.55 -10.94
N ASP A 136 -10.84 -2.57 -12.27
CA ASP A 136 -11.33 -1.45 -13.08
C ASP A 136 -12.80 -1.14 -12.79
N GLU A 137 -13.67 -2.16 -12.78
CA GLU A 137 -15.09 -2.01 -12.45
C GLU A 137 -15.30 -1.46 -11.04
N GLN A 138 -14.60 -2.00 -10.04
CA GLN A 138 -14.73 -1.54 -8.66
C GLN A 138 -14.22 -0.11 -8.47
N LEU A 139 -13.08 0.22 -9.08
CA LEU A 139 -12.50 1.55 -8.99
C LEU A 139 -13.35 2.57 -9.75
N SER A 140 -13.82 2.23 -10.94
CA SER A 140 -14.70 3.08 -11.74
C SER A 140 -16.02 3.33 -11.02
N ALA A 141 -16.68 2.29 -10.49
CA ALA A 141 -17.89 2.45 -9.70
C ALA A 141 -17.68 3.36 -8.49
N TYR A 142 -16.56 3.20 -7.77
CA TYR A 142 -16.19 4.10 -6.68
C TYR A 142 -16.00 5.53 -7.16
N LEU A 143 -15.24 5.76 -8.24
CA LEU A 143 -14.99 7.10 -8.71
C LEU A 143 -16.31 7.77 -9.10
N ASP A 144 -17.18 7.08 -9.82
CA ASP A 144 -18.41 7.68 -10.36
C ASP A 144 -19.46 8.02 -9.29
N THR A 145 -19.44 7.32 -8.14
CA THR A 145 -20.48 7.46 -7.11
C THR A 145 -19.98 7.85 -5.71
N GLY A 146 -18.69 7.70 -5.44
CA GLY A 146 -18.08 7.74 -4.10
C GLY A 146 -17.82 9.14 -3.52
N VAL A 147 -18.72 10.09 -3.74
CA VAL A 147 -18.58 11.44 -3.15
C VAL A 147 -18.62 11.34 -1.62
N GLY A 148 -17.60 11.90 -0.95
CA GLY A 148 -17.50 11.86 0.51
C GLY A 148 -16.87 10.58 1.06
N GLN A 149 -16.26 9.76 0.20
CA GLN A 149 -15.44 8.62 0.58
C GLN A 149 -14.04 8.72 -0.05
N TYR A 150 -13.10 7.93 0.47
CA TYR A 150 -11.80 7.71 -0.18
C TYR A 150 -11.54 6.21 -0.37
N ALA A 151 -10.86 5.84 -1.44
CA ALA A 151 -10.49 4.45 -1.70
C ALA A 151 -9.08 4.14 -1.18
N VAL A 152 -8.90 2.97 -0.58
CA VAL A 152 -7.60 2.43 -0.20
C VAL A 152 -7.39 1.11 -0.91
N VAL A 153 -6.38 1.06 -1.77
CA VAL A 153 -6.01 -0.10 -2.58
C VAL A 153 -4.94 -0.89 -1.83
N LEU A 154 -5.32 -2.11 -1.46
CA LEU A 154 -4.56 -3.04 -0.65
C LEU A 154 -4.23 -4.29 -1.44
N GLY A 155 -3.26 -5.06 -0.96
CA GLY A 155 -2.92 -6.35 -1.54
C GLY A 155 -1.46 -6.71 -1.31
N PRO A 156 -1.06 -7.96 -1.57
CA PRO A 156 0.31 -8.39 -1.40
C PRO A 156 1.28 -7.58 -2.27
N ARG A 157 2.57 -7.63 -1.90
CA ARG A 157 3.61 -7.01 -2.72
C ARG A 157 3.70 -7.70 -4.07
N GLY A 158 3.81 -6.90 -5.14
CA GLY A 158 4.04 -7.41 -6.50
C GLY A 158 2.78 -7.87 -7.24
N THR A 159 1.59 -7.61 -6.70
CA THR A 159 0.30 -7.88 -7.38
C THR A 159 -0.07 -6.87 -8.47
N GLY A 160 0.77 -5.86 -8.70
CA GLY A 160 0.53 -4.84 -9.72
C GLY A 160 -0.54 -3.82 -9.33
N LYS A 161 -0.62 -3.43 -8.05
CA LYS A 161 -1.61 -2.47 -7.54
C LYS A 161 -1.55 -1.11 -8.26
N SER A 162 -0.38 -0.48 -8.26
CA SER A 162 -0.15 0.80 -8.94
C SER A 162 -0.51 0.71 -10.42
N PHE A 163 -0.09 -0.38 -11.06
CA PHE A 163 -0.38 -0.65 -12.45
C PHE A 163 -1.89 -0.78 -12.71
N ALA A 164 -2.61 -1.57 -11.91
CA ALA A 164 -4.04 -1.78 -12.04
C ALA A 164 -4.84 -0.47 -11.86
N VAL A 165 -4.44 0.35 -10.89
CA VAL A 165 -5.05 1.67 -10.66
C VAL A 165 -4.75 2.63 -11.81
N THR A 166 -3.50 2.73 -12.25
CA THR A 166 -3.15 3.60 -13.38
C THR A 166 -3.90 3.20 -14.66
N ASN A 167 -4.01 1.89 -14.94
CA ASN A 167 -4.73 1.40 -16.11
C ASN A 167 -6.24 1.73 -16.04
N ALA A 168 -6.88 1.56 -14.88
CA ALA A 168 -8.28 1.93 -14.67
C ALA A 168 -8.54 3.45 -14.76
N LEU A 169 -7.49 4.26 -14.65
CA LEU A 169 -7.56 5.72 -14.70
C LEU A 169 -7.08 6.32 -16.03
N ASP A 170 -6.56 5.52 -16.96
CA ASP A 170 -5.91 6.01 -18.20
C ASP A 170 -6.85 6.84 -19.08
N ALA A 171 -8.14 6.47 -19.13
CA ALA A 171 -9.16 7.19 -19.87
C ALA A 171 -9.75 8.40 -19.13
N ARG A 172 -9.40 8.61 -17.84
CA ARG A 172 -10.03 9.64 -17.00
C ARG A 172 -9.21 10.93 -17.01
N GLN A 173 -9.91 12.06 -17.17
CA GLN A 173 -9.29 13.39 -17.09
C GLN A 173 -9.15 13.87 -15.64
N GLY A 174 -8.20 14.78 -15.39
CA GLY A 174 -7.97 15.39 -14.08
C GLY A 174 -7.40 14.45 -13.03
N VAL A 175 -6.66 13.42 -13.45
CA VAL A 175 -5.95 12.51 -12.55
C VAL A 175 -4.58 13.09 -12.22
N VAL A 176 -4.28 13.21 -10.92
CA VAL A 176 -2.97 13.59 -10.38
C VAL A 176 -2.42 12.41 -9.61
N GLN A 177 -1.33 11.81 -10.11
CA GLN A 177 -0.68 10.68 -9.46
C GLN A 177 0.61 11.10 -8.77
N LEU A 178 0.73 10.71 -7.50
CA LEU A 178 1.91 10.93 -6.67
C LEU A 178 2.48 9.59 -6.24
N THR A 179 3.80 9.46 -6.29
CA THR A 179 4.50 8.34 -5.68
C THR A 179 5.34 8.85 -4.51
N LEU A 180 5.11 8.28 -3.34
CA LEU A 180 5.84 8.53 -2.10
C LEU A 180 6.83 7.41 -1.86
N GLY A 181 8.07 7.76 -1.54
CA GLY A 181 9.14 6.82 -1.23
C GLY A 181 9.97 7.28 -0.05
N ASP A 182 11.02 6.53 0.25
CA ASP A 182 11.83 6.58 1.48
C ASP A 182 12.41 7.97 1.83
N THR A 183 12.56 8.86 0.85
CA THR A 183 13.18 10.19 1.02
C THR A 183 12.20 11.34 1.18
N LEU A 184 10.89 11.10 0.99
CA LEU A 184 9.91 12.18 0.98
C LEU A 184 9.39 12.45 2.39
N SER A 185 9.66 13.66 2.89
CA SER A 185 9.02 14.19 4.09
C SER A 185 7.56 14.56 3.79
N VAL A 186 6.72 14.64 4.82
CA VAL A 186 5.32 15.09 4.67
C VAL A 186 5.26 16.43 3.94
N GLY A 187 6.12 17.41 4.25
CA GLY A 187 6.13 18.69 3.53
C GLY A 187 6.47 18.57 2.03
N SER A 188 7.29 17.59 1.66
CA SER A 188 7.64 17.35 0.25
C SER A 188 6.52 16.69 -0.56
N LEU A 189 5.61 15.96 0.08
CA LEU A 189 4.41 15.39 -0.57
C LEU A 189 3.52 16.52 -1.13
N TYR A 190 3.19 17.49 -0.27
CA TYR A 190 2.28 18.57 -0.64
C TYR A 190 2.93 19.52 -1.65
N SER A 191 4.22 19.83 -1.47
CA SER A 191 4.93 20.69 -2.43
C SER A 191 5.05 20.04 -3.80
N LYS A 192 5.18 18.71 -3.87
CA LYS A 192 5.18 17.96 -5.14
C LYS A 192 3.82 18.04 -5.86
N VAL A 193 2.70 17.99 -5.13
CA VAL A 193 1.37 18.22 -5.72
C VAL A 193 1.27 19.62 -6.33
N LEU A 194 1.66 20.64 -5.57
CA LEU A 194 1.63 22.02 -6.04
C LEU A 194 2.59 22.24 -7.21
N GLN A 195 3.76 21.61 -7.20
CA GLN A 195 4.70 21.66 -8.31
C GLN A 195 4.13 21.00 -9.57
N MET A 196 3.49 19.84 -9.45
CA MET A 196 2.79 19.19 -10.58
C MET A 196 1.64 20.05 -11.10
N ALA A 197 0.97 20.78 -10.20
CA ALA A 197 -0.03 21.78 -10.52
C ALA A 197 0.53 23.10 -11.08
N GLY A 198 1.86 23.24 -11.24
CA GLY A 198 2.50 24.45 -11.77
C GLY A 198 2.50 25.65 -10.82
N LEU A 199 2.31 25.43 -9.52
CA LEU A 199 2.15 26.48 -8.50
C LEU A 199 3.47 26.94 -7.84
N GLY A 200 4.62 26.32 -8.17
CA GLY A 200 5.93 26.70 -7.61
C GLY A 200 6.29 26.00 -6.30
N GLN A 201 7.49 26.29 -5.76
CA GLN A 201 7.99 25.72 -4.51
C GLN A 201 7.51 26.56 -3.31
N TYR A 202 6.91 25.91 -2.31
CA TYR A 202 6.46 26.54 -1.07
C TYR A 202 7.20 25.96 0.14
N SER A 203 7.53 26.82 1.10
CA SER A 203 8.48 26.51 2.18
C SER A 203 7.82 26.16 3.53
N SER A 204 6.49 26.10 3.64
CA SER A 204 5.77 25.92 4.91
C SER A 204 4.66 24.86 4.81
N THR A 205 4.69 23.86 5.70
CA THR A 205 3.69 22.78 5.81
C THR A 205 2.31 23.26 6.24
N ALA A 206 2.23 24.34 7.02
CA ALA A 206 0.96 24.90 7.48
C ALA A 206 0.19 25.58 6.33
N ASP A 207 0.90 26.21 5.39
CA ASP A 207 0.28 26.84 4.22
C ASP A 207 -0.13 25.82 3.14
N LEU A 208 0.43 24.61 3.18
CA LEU A 208 0.27 23.59 2.15
C LEU A 208 -1.11 22.90 2.18
N GLU A 209 -1.65 22.59 3.37
CA GLU A 209 -3.05 22.12 3.51
C GLU A 209 -4.04 23.22 3.07
N GLU A 210 -3.75 24.47 3.43
CA GLU A 210 -4.59 25.63 3.06
C GLU A 210 -4.58 25.92 1.56
N GLN A 211 -3.54 25.52 0.81
CA GLN A 211 -3.42 25.77 -0.63
C GLN A 211 -3.97 24.64 -1.52
N LEU A 212 -3.91 23.38 -1.07
CA LEU A 212 -4.40 22.26 -1.88
C LEU A 212 -5.91 22.32 -2.10
N THR A 213 -6.68 22.66 -1.08
CA THR A 213 -8.13 22.76 -1.17
C THR A 213 -8.58 23.85 -2.18
N PRO A 214 -8.09 25.10 -2.10
CA PRO A 214 -8.33 26.12 -3.13
C PRO A 214 -7.86 25.72 -4.52
N PHE A 215 -6.73 25.01 -4.63
CA PHE A 215 -6.26 24.50 -5.92
C PHE A 215 -7.27 23.52 -6.54
N MET A 216 -7.72 22.51 -5.79
CA MET A 216 -8.69 21.52 -6.27
C MET A 216 -10.06 22.16 -6.60
N ARG A 217 -10.51 23.14 -5.80
CA ARG A 217 -11.71 23.95 -6.12
C ARG A 217 -11.54 24.74 -7.41
N THR A 218 -10.37 25.33 -7.62
CA THR A 218 -10.07 26.10 -8.82
C THR A 218 -10.03 25.20 -10.05
N ALA A 219 -9.38 24.03 -9.95
CA ALA A 219 -9.38 22.99 -10.99
C ALA A 219 -10.81 22.60 -11.38
N THR A 220 -11.66 22.31 -10.41
CA THR A 220 -13.08 21.99 -10.62
C THR A 220 -13.82 23.12 -11.34
N ARG A 221 -13.62 24.38 -10.90
CA ARG A 221 -14.25 25.54 -11.54
C ARG A 221 -13.79 25.71 -12.99
N LEU A 222 -12.49 25.53 -13.25
CA LEU A 222 -11.93 25.65 -14.61
C LEU A 222 -12.44 24.55 -15.53
N TYR A 223 -12.52 23.31 -15.03
CA TYR A 223 -13.11 22.20 -15.79
C TYR A 223 -14.57 22.49 -16.17
N ARG A 224 -15.39 22.93 -15.22
CA ARG A 224 -16.79 23.30 -15.49
C ARG A 224 -16.92 24.46 -16.48
N ALA A 225 -16.04 25.46 -16.38
CA ALA A 225 -16.02 26.58 -17.31
C ALA A 225 -15.61 26.16 -18.73
N ALA A 226 -14.74 25.15 -18.87
CA ALA A 226 -14.32 24.61 -20.15
C ALA A 226 -15.36 23.65 -20.76
N ASN A 227 -16.22 23.04 -19.95
CA ASN A 227 -17.23 22.07 -20.36
C ASN A 227 -18.64 22.52 -19.90
N PRO A 228 -19.15 23.67 -20.39
CA PRO A 228 -20.43 24.21 -19.94
C PRO A 228 -21.63 23.30 -20.30
N ASP A 229 -21.49 22.47 -21.33
CA ASP A 229 -22.55 21.57 -21.81
C ASP A 229 -22.76 20.34 -20.90
N GLU A 230 -21.82 20.04 -19.99
CA GLU A 230 -21.97 18.97 -18.99
C GLU A 230 -22.91 19.37 -17.83
N GLY A 231 -23.38 20.63 -17.82
CA GLY A 231 -24.36 21.16 -16.88
C GLY A 231 -23.81 21.47 -15.47
N ASP A 232 -24.57 22.24 -14.69
CA ASP A 232 -24.26 22.54 -13.27
C ASP A 232 -24.34 21.28 -12.38
N GLU A 233 -24.94 20.20 -12.89
CA GLU A 233 -25.01 18.89 -12.25
C GLU A 233 -23.73 18.07 -12.37
N SER A 234 -22.70 18.55 -13.08
CA SER A 234 -21.40 17.88 -13.16
C SER A 234 -20.80 17.70 -11.75
N THR A 235 -20.93 16.47 -11.22
CA THR A 235 -20.27 15.96 -10.01
C THR A 235 -18.79 15.66 -10.25
N TRP A 236 -18.24 16.13 -11.37
CA TRP A 236 -16.83 15.98 -11.70
C TRP A 236 -15.96 16.64 -10.63
N LEU A 237 -14.97 15.88 -10.18
CA LEU A 237 -13.95 16.29 -9.24
C LEU A 237 -12.60 15.73 -9.73
N PRO A 238 -11.50 16.47 -9.56
CA PRO A 238 -10.16 15.94 -9.86
C PRO A 238 -9.89 14.70 -9.01
N THR A 239 -9.13 13.75 -9.56
CA THR A 239 -8.78 12.51 -8.87
C THR A 239 -7.33 12.55 -8.40
N LEU A 240 -7.11 12.43 -7.10
CA LEU A 240 -5.79 12.32 -6.51
C LEU A 240 -5.44 10.85 -6.23
N VAL A 241 -4.36 10.36 -6.83
CA VAL A 241 -3.81 9.03 -6.57
C VAL A 241 -2.53 9.18 -5.78
N VAL A 242 -2.45 8.57 -4.60
CA VAL A 242 -1.25 8.58 -3.76
C VAL A 242 -0.74 7.16 -3.62
N ASP A 243 0.36 6.87 -4.31
CA ASP A 243 1.05 5.58 -4.27
C ASP A 243 2.15 5.62 -3.20
N VAL A 244 1.95 4.85 -2.12
CA VAL A 244 2.90 4.72 -1.03
C VAL A 244 3.80 3.53 -1.33
N ALA A 245 5.03 3.83 -1.75
CA ALA A 245 6.00 2.81 -2.16
C ALA A 245 6.51 1.97 -0.98
N ASP A 246 7.11 0.83 -1.36
CA ASP A 246 7.81 -0.08 -0.45
C ASP A 246 8.97 0.63 0.28
N GLY A 247 9.09 0.38 1.59
CA GLY A 247 10.05 1.04 2.48
C GLY A 247 9.58 2.34 3.13
N THR A 248 8.43 2.90 2.68
CA THR A 248 7.93 4.18 3.21
C THR A 248 7.63 4.09 4.70
N ALA A 249 8.13 5.06 5.47
CA ALA A 249 7.93 5.08 6.91
C ALA A 249 6.42 5.18 7.28
N PRO A 250 5.95 4.47 8.32
CA PRO A 250 4.52 4.41 8.66
C PRO A 250 3.85 5.79 8.87
N HIS A 251 4.58 6.75 9.43
CA HIS A 251 4.05 8.10 9.66
C HIS A 251 3.80 8.90 8.36
N VAL A 252 4.55 8.60 7.29
CA VAL A 252 4.32 9.19 5.96
C VAL A 252 3.07 8.59 5.34
N ALA A 253 2.88 7.27 5.45
CA ALA A 253 1.64 6.60 5.00
C ALA A 253 0.41 7.13 5.75
N ALA A 254 0.51 7.33 7.07
CA ALA A 254 -0.56 7.93 7.88
C ALA A 254 -0.87 9.37 7.45
N SER A 255 0.15 10.14 7.10
CA SER A 255 -0.01 11.52 6.62
C SER A 255 -0.64 11.56 5.22
N ALA A 256 -0.28 10.63 4.33
CA ALA A 256 -0.92 10.47 3.03
C ALA A 256 -2.43 10.15 3.17
N LEU A 257 -2.78 9.24 4.08
CA LEU A 257 -4.18 8.93 4.38
C LEU A 257 -4.93 10.12 4.99
N LYS A 258 -4.30 10.87 5.90
CA LYS A 258 -4.87 12.10 6.47
C LYS A 258 -5.16 13.15 5.39
N LEU A 259 -4.20 13.38 4.49
CA LEU A 259 -4.35 14.28 3.35
C LEU A 259 -5.53 13.88 2.47
N VAL A 260 -5.59 12.60 2.11
CA VAL A 260 -6.65 12.07 1.25
C VAL A 260 -8.02 12.18 1.91
N LYS A 261 -8.13 11.85 3.20
CA LYS A 261 -9.37 12.02 3.96
C LYS A 261 -9.82 13.48 3.97
N MET A 262 -8.90 14.41 4.24
CA MET A 262 -9.21 15.84 4.23
C MET A 262 -9.78 16.28 2.88
N LEU A 263 -9.13 15.92 1.76
CA LEU A 263 -9.55 16.37 0.43
C LEU A 263 -10.85 15.70 -0.06
N ALA A 264 -11.01 14.39 0.17
CA ALA A 264 -12.12 13.63 -0.40
C ALA A 264 -13.37 13.58 0.49
N VAL A 265 -13.19 13.60 1.81
CA VAL A 265 -14.28 13.41 2.76
C VAL A 265 -14.67 14.72 3.43
N ASP A 266 -13.70 15.41 4.03
CA ASP A 266 -13.96 16.58 4.85
C ASP A 266 -14.27 17.81 3.97
N GLU A 267 -13.40 18.09 2.99
CA GLU A 267 -13.55 19.22 2.07
C GLU A 267 -14.34 18.88 0.80
N ARG A 268 -14.38 17.60 0.41
CA ARG A 268 -15.06 17.07 -0.80
C ARG A 268 -14.68 17.80 -2.08
N VAL A 269 -13.39 18.12 -2.21
CA VAL A 269 -12.84 18.87 -3.35
C VAL A 269 -12.12 17.98 -4.37
N ALA A 270 -11.90 16.70 -4.06
CA ALA A 270 -11.29 15.73 -4.95
C ALA A 270 -11.86 14.33 -4.71
N ARG A 271 -11.76 13.46 -5.71
CA ARG A 271 -11.80 12.01 -5.49
C ARG A 271 -10.40 11.57 -5.11
N ALA A 272 -10.27 10.57 -4.23
CA ALA A 272 -8.95 10.16 -3.80
C ALA A 272 -8.79 8.63 -3.70
N VAL A 273 -7.61 8.17 -4.09
CA VAL A 273 -7.20 6.77 -4.08
C VAL A 273 -5.82 6.69 -3.43
N VAL A 274 -5.68 5.92 -2.36
CA VAL A 274 -4.38 5.63 -1.74
C VAL A 274 -4.00 4.20 -2.06
N ILE A 275 -2.80 3.98 -2.59
CA ILE A 275 -2.25 2.66 -2.87
C ILE A 275 -1.21 2.35 -1.81
N LEU A 276 -1.40 1.27 -1.06
CA LEU A 276 -0.52 0.87 0.03
C LEU A 276 0.28 -0.37 -0.36
N CYS A 277 1.58 -0.20 -0.64
CA CYS A 277 2.42 -1.30 -1.12
C CYS A 277 2.74 -2.34 -0.03
N GLU A 278 2.90 -1.94 1.23
CA GLU A 278 3.39 -2.79 2.32
C GLU A 278 2.32 -3.19 3.34
N PRO A 279 2.45 -4.38 3.96
CA PRO A 279 1.68 -4.75 5.15
C PRO A 279 1.85 -3.74 6.30
N ASN A 280 3.06 -3.16 6.47
CA ASN A 280 3.33 -2.15 7.49
C ASN A 280 2.55 -0.85 7.25
N SER A 281 2.19 -0.55 6.00
CA SER A 281 1.35 0.61 5.71
C SER A 281 -0.13 0.34 6.02
N ILE A 282 -0.54 -0.92 6.18
CA ILE A 282 -1.91 -1.27 6.61
C ILE A 282 -2.17 -0.77 8.03
N SER A 283 -1.17 -0.75 8.92
CA SER A 283 -1.36 -0.19 10.27
C SER A 283 -1.61 1.33 10.27
N ALA A 284 -1.34 2.02 9.16
CA ALA A 284 -1.67 3.43 9.01
C ALA A 284 -3.13 3.65 8.59
N VAL A 285 -3.83 2.60 8.12
CA VAL A 285 -5.24 2.65 7.72
C VAL A 285 -6.08 2.93 8.95
N THR A 286 -6.75 4.07 8.98
CA THR A 286 -7.69 4.43 10.05
C THR A 286 -8.92 3.54 9.97
N ASP A 287 -9.42 3.10 11.13
CA ASP A 287 -10.70 2.39 11.25
C ASP A 287 -11.86 3.37 11.03
N ASP A 288 -12.20 3.61 9.77
CA ASP A 288 -13.21 4.57 9.34
C ASP A 288 -14.09 3.97 8.22
N PRO A 289 -14.83 2.87 8.50
CA PRO A 289 -15.47 2.04 7.48
C PRO A 289 -16.54 2.78 6.67
N ASP A 290 -17.18 3.80 7.25
CA ASP A 290 -18.24 4.55 6.57
C ASP A 290 -17.68 5.54 5.51
N ARG A 291 -16.43 5.98 5.70
CA ARG A 291 -15.77 6.99 4.87
C ARG A 291 -14.69 6.38 3.97
N GLN A 292 -14.40 5.10 4.13
CA GLN A 292 -13.31 4.40 3.46
C GLN A 292 -13.83 3.22 2.65
N LYS A 293 -13.45 3.18 1.37
CA LYS A 293 -13.64 2.01 0.51
C LYS A 293 -12.35 1.22 0.41
N LEU A 294 -12.31 0.03 1.01
CA LEU A 294 -11.19 -0.89 0.85
C LEU A 294 -11.32 -1.68 -0.45
N LEU A 295 -10.27 -1.65 -1.28
CA LEU A 295 -10.18 -2.39 -2.53
C LEU A 295 -9.00 -3.35 -2.44
N TRP A 296 -9.25 -4.65 -2.63
CA TRP A 296 -8.22 -5.67 -2.58
C TRP A 296 -7.76 -6.07 -3.98
N VAL A 297 -6.45 -6.03 -4.21
CA VAL A 297 -5.81 -6.42 -5.46
C VAL A 297 -4.93 -7.64 -5.22
N GLY A 298 -5.50 -8.81 -5.50
CA GLY A 298 -4.84 -10.11 -5.38
C GLY A 298 -3.91 -10.44 -6.55
N ASP A 299 -3.43 -11.69 -6.58
CA ASP A 299 -2.71 -12.24 -7.74
C ASP A 299 -3.63 -12.26 -8.98
N LEU A 300 -3.06 -12.52 -10.16
CA LEU A 300 -3.86 -12.63 -11.39
C LEU A 300 -4.72 -13.90 -11.36
N THR A 301 -5.85 -13.93 -12.07
CA THR A 301 -6.50 -15.22 -12.39
C THR A 301 -5.60 -16.07 -13.28
N ASP A 302 -5.91 -17.36 -13.42
CA ASP A 302 -5.15 -18.24 -14.32
C ASP A 302 -5.23 -17.70 -15.78
N GLU A 303 -6.40 -17.21 -16.21
CA GLU A 303 -6.62 -16.59 -17.51
C GLU A 303 -5.82 -15.28 -17.68
N GLU A 304 -5.88 -14.39 -16.69
CA GLU A 304 -5.10 -13.15 -16.67
C GLU A 304 -3.59 -13.44 -16.70
N ALA A 305 -3.12 -14.49 -16.01
CA ALA A 305 -1.72 -14.90 -16.01
C ALA A 305 -1.28 -15.47 -17.36
N HIS A 306 -2.13 -16.24 -18.04
CA HIS A 306 -1.86 -16.68 -19.40
C HIS A 306 -1.75 -15.48 -20.36
N ALA A 307 -2.69 -14.54 -20.32
CA ALA A 307 -2.65 -13.31 -21.11
C ALA A 307 -1.41 -12.45 -20.80
N PHE A 308 -0.98 -12.40 -19.54
CA PHE A 308 0.25 -11.73 -19.11
C PHE A 308 1.49 -12.33 -19.82
N LEU A 309 1.60 -13.66 -19.79
CA LEU A 309 2.70 -14.37 -20.42
C LEU A 309 2.68 -14.23 -21.94
N ASP A 310 1.49 -14.24 -22.56
CA ASP A 310 1.33 -14.02 -24.00
C ASP A 310 1.83 -12.64 -24.43
N THR A 311 1.46 -11.61 -23.69
CA THR A 311 1.85 -10.23 -24.02
C THR A 311 3.36 -10.00 -23.81
N ARG A 312 4.00 -10.80 -22.96
CA ARG A 312 5.47 -10.83 -22.77
C ARG A 312 6.18 -11.75 -23.77
N CYS A 313 5.46 -12.39 -24.68
CA CYS A 313 5.97 -13.44 -25.58
C CYS A 313 6.70 -14.57 -24.83
N CYS A 314 6.27 -14.88 -23.61
CA CYS A 314 6.95 -15.80 -22.70
C CYS A 314 6.27 -17.17 -22.71
N LEU A 315 7.02 -18.24 -23.02
CA LEU A 315 6.51 -19.61 -23.11
C LEU A 315 5.31 -19.74 -24.06
N LEU A 316 5.31 -19.00 -25.19
CA LEU A 316 4.19 -19.01 -26.13
C LEU A 316 3.90 -20.42 -26.66
N PRO A 317 2.63 -20.76 -26.92
CA PRO A 317 2.29 -21.94 -27.71
C PRO A 317 2.97 -21.81 -29.08
N SER A 318 3.83 -22.77 -29.44
CA SER A 318 4.48 -22.80 -30.75
C SER A 318 3.56 -23.43 -31.80
N ASN A 319 3.79 -23.15 -33.08
CA ASN A 319 3.14 -23.89 -34.17
C ASN A 319 3.72 -25.30 -34.33
N VAL A 320 4.85 -25.60 -33.67
CA VAL A 320 5.46 -26.92 -33.62
C VAL A 320 4.90 -27.66 -32.41
N SER A 321 4.14 -28.73 -32.63
CA SER A 321 3.33 -29.40 -31.59
C SER A 321 4.11 -29.77 -30.34
N ALA A 322 5.29 -30.40 -30.48
CA ALA A 322 6.08 -30.85 -29.34
C ALA A 322 6.58 -29.69 -28.44
N VAL A 323 7.05 -28.59 -29.04
CA VAL A 323 7.51 -27.40 -28.29
C VAL A 323 6.33 -26.66 -27.68
N ALA A 324 5.18 -26.67 -28.35
CA ALA A 324 3.95 -26.08 -27.84
C ALA A 324 3.44 -26.81 -26.60
N GLU A 325 3.43 -28.15 -26.63
CA GLU A 325 3.05 -28.99 -25.50
C GLU A 325 3.99 -28.80 -24.30
N GLU A 326 5.30 -28.75 -24.54
CA GLU A 326 6.29 -28.49 -23.49
C GLU A 326 6.07 -27.10 -22.86
N ASN A 327 5.97 -26.05 -23.66
CA ASN A 327 5.72 -24.69 -23.17
C ASN A 327 4.41 -24.59 -22.39
N ALA A 328 3.35 -25.24 -22.87
CA ALA A 328 2.06 -25.30 -22.16
C ALA A 328 2.21 -25.99 -20.80
N ALA A 329 2.93 -27.12 -20.74
CA ALA A 329 3.20 -27.82 -19.49
C ALA A 329 4.03 -26.97 -18.51
N LEU A 330 5.05 -26.26 -19.00
CA LEU A 330 5.88 -25.35 -18.18
C LEU A 330 5.07 -24.16 -17.65
N ARG A 331 4.19 -23.56 -18.47
CA ARG A 331 3.26 -22.51 -18.05
C ARG A 331 2.34 -23.01 -16.94
N GLN A 332 1.72 -24.17 -17.14
CA GLN A 332 0.81 -24.75 -16.17
C GLN A 332 1.53 -25.08 -14.86
N ALA A 333 2.76 -25.60 -14.94
CA ALA A 333 3.59 -25.88 -13.77
C ALA A 333 3.93 -24.60 -13.00
N LEU A 334 4.31 -23.52 -13.70
CA LEU A 334 4.58 -22.21 -13.08
C LEU A 334 3.35 -21.67 -12.35
N ILE A 335 2.21 -21.61 -13.03
CA ILE A 335 0.94 -21.07 -12.50
C ILE A 335 0.41 -21.90 -11.32
N ARG A 336 0.44 -23.24 -11.41
CA ARG A 336 -0.07 -24.11 -10.34
C ARG A 336 0.86 -24.19 -9.14
N GLN A 337 2.17 -24.25 -9.36
CA GLN A 337 3.12 -24.53 -8.27
C GLN A 337 3.69 -23.27 -7.63
N VAL A 338 3.79 -22.17 -8.37
CA VAL A 338 4.33 -20.90 -7.85
C VAL A 338 3.20 -19.91 -7.59
N GLY A 339 2.28 -19.77 -8.54
CA GLY A 339 1.19 -18.80 -8.50
C GLY A 339 1.25 -17.82 -9.67
N THR A 340 0.32 -16.86 -9.64
CA THR A 340 -0.01 -15.97 -10.77
C THR A 340 0.39 -14.51 -10.50
N ARG A 341 1.25 -14.28 -9.50
CA ARG A 341 1.68 -12.92 -9.12
C ARG A 341 2.49 -12.24 -10.25
N PRO A 342 2.09 -11.04 -10.72
CA PRO A 342 2.78 -10.32 -11.80
C PRO A 342 4.29 -10.17 -11.59
N SER A 343 4.75 -9.74 -10.41
CA SER A 343 6.19 -9.60 -10.15
C SER A 343 6.96 -10.91 -10.27
N THR A 344 6.32 -12.02 -9.92
CA THR A 344 6.90 -13.37 -10.02
C THR A 344 6.96 -13.82 -11.47
N LEU A 345 5.88 -13.63 -12.22
CA LEU A 345 5.83 -13.94 -13.65
C LEU A 345 6.83 -13.11 -14.45
N THR A 346 6.92 -11.80 -14.19
CA THR A 346 7.93 -10.93 -14.80
C THR A 346 9.33 -11.45 -14.56
N ARG A 347 9.67 -11.83 -13.31
CA ARG A 347 11.00 -12.36 -13.00
C ARG A 347 11.32 -13.62 -13.80
N VAL A 348 10.35 -14.52 -14.00
CA VAL A 348 10.56 -15.71 -14.84
C VAL A 348 10.75 -15.33 -16.30
N CYS A 349 9.94 -14.41 -16.83
CA CYS A 349 10.12 -13.89 -18.19
C CYS A 349 11.53 -13.31 -18.39
N ASP A 350 12.00 -12.49 -17.45
CA ASP A 350 13.33 -11.86 -17.52
C ASP A 350 14.47 -12.90 -17.50
N LEU A 351 14.31 -13.99 -16.73
CA LEU A 351 15.27 -15.10 -16.74
C LEU A 351 15.25 -15.87 -18.06
N LEU A 352 14.08 -16.02 -18.68
CA LEU A 352 13.92 -16.70 -19.97
C LEU A 352 14.41 -15.87 -21.16
N LEU A 353 14.51 -14.55 -21.02
CA LEU A 353 15.05 -13.66 -22.05
C LEU A 353 16.59 -13.69 -22.12
N GLN A 354 17.27 -14.44 -21.24
CA GLN A 354 18.73 -14.54 -21.27
C GLN A 354 19.18 -15.43 -22.47
N PRO A 355 20.30 -15.10 -23.14
CA PRO A 355 20.70 -15.74 -24.42
C PRO A 355 20.86 -17.26 -24.39
N ASP A 356 21.18 -17.82 -23.22
CA ASP A 356 21.43 -19.26 -23.03
C ASP A 356 20.38 -19.94 -22.13
N ALA A 357 19.25 -19.28 -21.90
CA ALA A 357 18.22 -19.79 -21.02
C ALA A 357 17.48 -20.99 -21.64
N ASN A 358 17.66 -22.17 -21.05
CA ASN A 358 16.78 -23.31 -21.32
C ASN A 358 15.48 -23.16 -20.50
N ALA A 359 14.33 -23.11 -21.19
CA ALA A 359 13.05 -22.83 -20.56
C ALA A 359 12.66 -23.82 -19.45
N SER A 360 12.85 -25.11 -19.70
CA SER A 360 12.57 -26.17 -18.73
C SER A 360 13.44 -26.03 -17.49
N THR A 361 14.75 -25.85 -17.66
CA THR A 361 15.70 -25.65 -16.55
C THR A 361 15.37 -24.41 -15.72
N VAL A 362 15.08 -23.28 -16.38
CA VAL A 362 14.72 -22.02 -15.69
C VAL A 362 13.44 -22.20 -14.88
N VAL A 363 12.37 -22.72 -15.49
CA VAL A 363 11.07 -22.89 -14.80
C VAL A 363 11.20 -23.88 -13.65
N HIS A 364 11.81 -25.04 -13.84
CA HIS A 364 11.97 -26.03 -12.76
C HIS A 364 12.84 -25.53 -11.61
N SER A 365 13.96 -24.88 -11.90
CA SER A 365 14.83 -24.30 -10.86
C SER A 365 14.11 -23.19 -10.09
N PHE A 366 13.33 -22.35 -10.79
CA PHE A 366 12.53 -21.31 -10.17
C PHE A 366 11.42 -21.86 -9.28
N VAL A 367 10.65 -22.85 -9.76
CA VAL A 367 9.63 -23.57 -8.97
C VAL A 367 10.25 -24.18 -7.72
N LYS A 368 11.39 -24.87 -7.85
CA LYS A 368 12.10 -25.47 -6.72
C LYS A 368 12.55 -24.42 -5.70
N ALA A 369 13.11 -23.30 -6.16
CA ALA A 369 13.53 -22.21 -5.29
C ALA A 369 12.34 -21.58 -4.54
N ARG A 370 11.21 -21.35 -5.23
CA ARG A 370 10.00 -20.77 -4.63
C ARG A 370 9.34 -21.72 -3.62
N ARG A 371 9.27 -23.02 -3.90
CA ARG A 371 8.82 -24.02 -2.92
C ARG A 371 9.70 -24.03 -1.69
N ARG A 372 11.02 -24.01 -1.84
CA ARG A 372 11.96 -23.94 -0.70
C ARG A 372 11.72 -22.72 0.17
N LEU A 373 11.56 -21.53 -0.42
CA LEU A 373 11.27 -20.30 0.33
C LEU A 373 9.93 -20.41 1.07
N ALA A 374 8.90 -20.94 0.41
CA ALA A 374 7.60 -21.14 1.02
C ALA A 374 7.64 -22.14 2.19
N THR A 375 8.41 -23.22 2.08
CA THR A 375 8.65 -24.18 3.18
C THR A 375 9.32 -23.50 4.37
N ILE A 376 10.31 -22.64 4.14
CA ILE A 376 10.97 -21.88 5.20
C ILE A 376 9.99 -20.94 5.89
N ALA A 377 9.19 -20.16 5.13
CA ALA A 377 8.22 -19.21 5.67
C ALA A 377 7.10 -19.90 6.46
N VAL A 378 6.54 -21.00 5.92
CA VAL A 378 5.55 -21.83 6.62
C VAL A 378 6.16 -22.46 7.87
N GLY A 379 7.37 -23.00 7.77
CA GLY A 379 8.11 -23.56 8.91
C GLY A 379 8.30 -22.53 10.01
N ALA A 380 8.75 -21.32 9.68
CA ALA A 380 8.91 -20.22 10.63
C ALA A 380 7.60 -19.81 11.30
N LEU A 381 6.46 -19.87 10.59
CA LEU A 381 5.13 -19.59 11.15
C LEU A 381 4.64 -20.68 12.12
N ILE A 382 4.97 -21.94 11.83
CA ILE A 382 4.61 -23.12 12.63
C ILE A 382 5.52 -23.27 13.85
N ALA A 383 6.78 -22.87 13.70
CA ALA A 383 7.85 -22.93 14.69
C ALA A 383 8.00 -21.63 15.50
N VAL A 384 6.94 -20.83 15.64
CA VAL A 384 6.90 -19.69 16.59
C VAL A 384 6.83 -20.19 18.05
N ASP A 385 7.56 -21.27 18.35
CA ASP A 385 7.80 -21.84 19.67
C ASP A 385 9.30 -21.61 19.97
N ASP A 386 9.63 -21.20 21.21
CA ASP A 386 10.97 -20.97 21.79
C ASP A 386 11.57 -19.54 21.57
N MET A 387 11.73 -18.70 22.61
CA MET A 387 12.76 -18.94 23.62
C MET A 387 12.58 -18.28 25.01
N GLU A 388 11.55 -17.49 25.36
CA GLU A 388 11.63 -16.78 26.68
C GLU A 388 10.37 -16.75 27.56
N GLN A 389 9.15 -17.14 27.11
CA GLN A 389 7.97 -17.21 28.00
C GLN A 389 7.02 -18.40 27.75
N PRO A 390 6.93 -19.39 28.67
CA PRO A 390 6.28 -20.69 28.42
C PRO A 390 4.73 -20.68 28.34
N ASP A 391 4.03 -19.63 28.77
CA ASP A 391 2.56 -19.68 28.93
C ASP A 391 1.74 -19.00 27.81
N SER A 392 2.37 -18.16 26.96
CA SER A 392 1.69 -17.38 25.92
C SER A 392 2.14 -17.71 24.49
N GLU A 393 3.38 -18.16 24.29
CA GLU A 393 3.99 -18.32 22.96
C GLU A 393 3.78 -19.72 22.35
N THR A 394 3.83 -20.80 23.13
CA THR A 394 3.48 -22.17 22.68
C THR A 394 2.04 -22.27 22.14
N LYS A 395 1.16 -21.38 22.60
CA LYS A 395 -0.21 -21.25 22.10
C LYS A 395 -0.27 -20.62 20.71
N ARG A 396 0.75 -19.86 20.31
CA ARG A 396 0.79 -19.13 19.03
C ARG A 396 1.13 -20.07 17.87
N GLY A 397 2.15 -20.93 17.99
CA GLY A 397 2.45 -21.95 16.98
C GLY A 397 1.24 -22.87 16.71
N MET A 398 0.57 -23.33 17.77
CA MET A 398 -0.66 -24.13 17.66
C MET A 398 -1.82 -23.39 16.96
N ARG A 399 -2.00 -22.09 17.23
CA ARG A 399 -3.01 -21.26 16.54
C ARG A 399 -2.72 -21.15 15.06
N PHE A 400 -1.46 -20.93 14.66
CA PHE A 400 -1.08 -20.91 13.24
C PHE A 400 -1.24 -22.27 12.58
N ARG A 401 -0.90 -23.39 13.24
CA ARG A 401 -1.18 -24.75 12.71
C ARG A 401 -2.67 -24.95 12.46
N THR A 402 -3.50 -24.54 13.42
CA THR A 402 -4.97 -24.62 13.30
C THR A 402 -5.48 -23.75 12.15
N LEU A 403 -4.97 -22.52 12.04
CA LEU A 403 -5.29 -21.59 10.95
C LEU A 403 -4.93 -22.18 9.58
N LEU A 404 -3.71 -22.69 9.43
CA LEU A 404 -3.26 -23.32 8.19
C LEU A 404 -4.15 -24.50 7.82
N LYS A 405 -4.53 -25.34 8.79
CA LYS A 405 -5.43 -26.47 8.56
C LYS A 405 -6.79 -26.01 8.01
N GLN A 406 -7.41 -25.02 8.65
CA GLN A 406 -8.69 -24.46 8.19
C GLN A 406 -8.58 -23.81 6.81
N MET A 407 -7.50 -23.06 6.54
CA MET A 407 -7.27 -22.45 5.24
C MET A 407 -7.01 -23.48 4.12
N LEU A 408 -6.59 -24.70 4.45
CA LEU A 408 -6.37 -25.77 3.47
C LEU A 408 -7.65 -26.51 3.07
N ASP A 409 -8.76 -26.32 3.81
CA ASP A 409 -10.06 -26.88 3.46
C ASP A 409 -10.59 -26.25 2.16
N ASP A 410 -10.31 -24.97 1.94
CA ASP A 410 -10.49 -24.26 0.66
C ASP A 410 -9.33 -23.27 0.42
N PRO A 411 -8.25 -23.70 -0.27
CA PRO A 411 -7.01 -22.93 -0.40
C PRO A 411 -7.11 -21.69 -1.28
N ASP A 412 -8.15 -21.59 -2.11
CA ASP A 412 -8.40 -20.45 -2.99
C ASP A 412 -9.36 -19.44 -2.32
N ALA A 413 -10.16 -19.88 -1.34
CA ALA A 413 -10.98 -19.00 -0.53
C ALA A 413 -10.20 -18.29 0.59
N ALA A 414 -10.74 -17.15 1.02
CA ALA A 414 -10.24 -16.44 2.19
C ALA A 414 -10.98 -16.94 3.44
N LEU A 415 -10.24 -17.31 4.47
CA LEU A 415 -10.82 -17.72 5.75
C LEU A 415 -11.17 -16.47 6.57
N ARG A 416 -12.46 -16.24 6.85
CA ARG A 416 -12.88 -15.04 7.58
C ARG A 416 -12.36 -15.06 9.01
N CYS A 417 -12.06 -13.89 9.57
CA CYS A 417 -11.58 -13.77 10.94
C CYS A 417 -12.58 -14.27 11.98
N GLU A 418 -13.88 -14.13 11.69
CA GLU A 418 -14.96 -14.59 12.54
C GLU A 418 -14.94 -16.12 12.72
N ASP A 419 -14.46 -16.84 11.71
CA ASP A 419 -14.31 -18.31 11.72
C ASP A 419 -13.02 -18.76 12.44
N ALA A 420 -12.12 -17.82 12.74
CA ALA A 420 -10.86 -18.05 13.44
C ALA A 420 -10.73 -17.18 14.72
N PRO A 421 -11.66 -17.29 15.69
CA PRO A 421 -11.68 -16.42 16.88
C PRO A 421 -10.43 -16.55 17.76
N TYR A 422 -9.72 -17.67 17.67
CA TYR A 422 -8.46 -17.91 18.38
C TYR A 422 -7.29 -17.06 17.85
N MET A 423 -7.43 -16.43 16.68
CA MET A 423 -6.45 -15.50 16.11
C MET A 423 -6.67 -14.05 16.61
N ALA A 424 -7.70 -13.75 17.40
CA ALA A 424 -7.93 -12.40 17.88
C ALA A 424 -6.93 -11.97 18.99
N PRO A 425 -6.53 -10.69 19.05
CA PRO A 425 -6.94 -9.58 18.17
C PRO A 425 -6.14 -9.52 16.85
N ALA A 426 -6.81 -9.10 15.77
CA ALA A 426 -6.20 -8.98 14.44
C ALA A 426 -4.92 -8.12 14.44
N ALA A 427 -4.84 -7.08 15.28
CA ALA A 427 -3.65 -6.23 15.40
C ALA A 427 -2.39 -7.02 15.83
N ALA A 428 -2.52 -7.94 16.78
CA ALA A 428 -1.39 -8.76 17.24
C ALA A 428 -0.95 -9.77 16.18
N VAL A 429 -1.91 -10.30 15.41
CA VAL A 429 -1.60 -11.18 14.27
C VAL A 429 -0.94 -10.40 13.15
N MET A 430 -1.41 -9.20 12.86
CA MET A 430 -0.81 -8.31 11.87
C MET A 430 0.63 -7.93 12.23
N GLU A 431 0.95 -7.74 13.51
CA GLU A 431 2.32 -7.51 13.97
C GLU A 431 3.25 -8.70 13.68
N VAL A 432 2.73 -9.93 13.80
CA VAL A 432 3.50 -11.14 13.45
C VAL A 432 3.63 -11.26 11.93
N LEU A 433 2.51 -11.14 11.20
CA LEU A 433 2.49 -11.26 9.74
C LEU A 433 3.22 -10.12 9.02
N SER A 434 3.46 -8.99 9.68
CA SER A 434 4.23 -7.89 9.12
C SER A 434 5.74 -8.13 9.13
N ARG A 435 6.21 -9.10 9.93
CA ARG A 435 7.61 -9.52 9.91
C ARG A 435 7.90 -10.25 8.59
N ARG A 436 8.98 -9.87 7.92
CA ARG A 436 9.38 -10.43 6.61
C ARG A 436 9.56 -11.96 6.63
N GLU A 437 9.83 -12.54 7.79
CA GLU A 437 10.05 -13.97 7.99
C GLU A 437 8.74 -14.79 8.01
N HIS A 438 7.58 -14.12 8.07
CA HIS A 438 6.26 -14.76 8.18
C HIS A 438 5.35 -14.43 6.98
N ASP A 439 5.93 -14.30 5.79
CA ASP A 439 5.20 -13.96 4.56
C ASP A 439 4.35 -15.12 3.99
N ALA A 440 4.09 -16.18 4.76
CA ALA A 440 3.28 -17.31 4.31
C ALA A 440 1.78 -16.99 4.22
N ILE A 441 1.28 -16.11 5.09
CA ILE A 441 -0.12 -15.70 5.19
C ILE A 441 -0.21 -14.18 5.01
N VAL A 442 -1.23 -13.74 4.28
CA VAL A 442 -1.59 -12.32 4.16
C VAL A 442 -2.98 -12.10 4.72
N TYR A 443 -3.17 -10.97 5.39
CA TYR A 443 -4.46 -10.52 5.86
C TYR A 443 -5.12 -9.60 4.83
N ASP A 444 -6.25 -10.03 4.31
CA ASP A 444 -7.15 -9.24 3.48
C ASP A 444 -8.07 -8.43 4.40
N SER A 445 -7.69 -7.19 4.69
CA SER A 445 -8.48 -6.33 5.58
C SER A 445 -9.81 -5.89 4.96
N ALA A 446 -9.95 -5.89 3.63
CA ALA A 446 -11.20 -5.59 2.96
C ALA A 446 -12.23 -6.70 3.22
N ALA A 447 -11.81 -7.95 3.13
CA ALA A 447 -12.66 -9.11 3.42
C ALA A 447 -12.65 -9.53 4.90
N ARG A 448 -11.79 -8.92 5.74
CA ARG A 448 -11.47 -9.37 7.11
C ARG A 448 -11.19 -10.88 7.12
N ALA A 449 -10.23 -11.29 6.31
CA ALA A 449 -9.95 -12.71 6.07
C ALA A 449 -8.45 -13.00 5.89
N TYR A 450 -8.06 -14.22 6.21
CA TYR A 450 -6.70 -14.75 6.02
C TYR A 450 -6.60 -15.46 4.67
N ARG A 451 -5.50 -15.25 3.95
CA ARG A 451 -5.20 -15.87 2.66
C ARG A 451 -3.77 -16.39 2.63
N PHE A 452 -3.52 -17.47 1.91
CA PHE A 452 -2.15 -17.85 1.59
C PHE A 452 -1.51 -16.76 0.72
N ASN A 453 -0.23 -16.46 0.97
CA ASN A 453 0.45 -15.46 0.16
C ASN A 453 0.63 -15.94 -1.28
N THR A 454 0.92 -17.22 -1.51
CA THR A 454 1.01 -17.80 -2.85
C THR A 454 0.63 -19.28 -2.85
N ARG A 455 0.37 -19.87 -4.02
CA ARG A 455 0.15 -21.33 -4.18
C ARG A 455 1.33 -22.18 -3.70
N ALA A 456 2.56 -21.67 -3.76
CA ALA A 456 3.71 -22.35 -3.19
C ALA A 456 3.59 -22.52 -1.66
N HIS A 457 2.99 -21.55 -0.96
CA HIS A 457 2.72 -21.64 0.48
C HIS A 457 1.63 -22.65 0.81
N VAL A 458 0.62 -22.79 -0.06
CA VAL A 458 -0.40 -23.85 0.07
C VAL A 458 0.26 -25.23 0.04
N ALA A 459 1.13 -25.49 -0.95
CA ALA A 459 1.84 -26.76 -1.06
C ALA A 459 2.76 -27.01 0.15
N ALA A 460 3.52 -26.00 0.57
CA ALA A 460 4.38 -26.09 1.75
C ALA A 460 3.60 -26.34 3.05
N ALA A 461 2.42 -25.72 3.22
CA ALA A 461 1.56 -25.93 4.38
C ALA A 461 1.01 -27.36 4.44
N LYS A 462 0.59 -27.92 3.29
CA LYS A 462 0.18 -29.33 3.20
C LYS A 462 1.32 -30.26 3.66
N GLU A 463 2.52 -30.07 3.10
CA GLU A 463 3.70 -30.87 3.44
C GLU A 463 4.05 -30.77 4.93
N ALA A 464 4.07 -29.56 5.49
CA ALA A 464 4.42 -29.33 6.89
C ALA A 464 3.42 -29.97 7.87
N LEU A 465 2.11 -29.88 7.58
CA LEU A 465 1.09 -30.49 8.44
C LEU A 465 1.06 -32.02 8.33
N HIS A 466 1.37 -32.58 7.15
CA HIS A 466 1.53 -34.03 7.00
C HIS A 466 2.74 -34.55 7.78
N ALA A 467 3.89 -33.87 7.71
CA ALA A 467 5.08 -34.25 8.47
C ALA A 467 4.79 -34.27 9.98
N HIS A 468 4.14 -33.23 10.50
CA HIS A 468 3.78 -33.16 11.91
C HIS A 468 2.78 -34.25 12.34
N ALA A 469 1.86 -34.67 11.48
CA ALA A 469 0.92 -35.75 11.80
C ALA A 469 1.63 -37.11 11.97
N HIS A 470 2.69 -37.35 11.19
CA HIS A 470 3.53 -38.54 11.33
C HIS A 470 4.30 -38.53 12.66
N ASP A 471 4.94 -37.41 13.02
CA ASP A 471 5.71 -37.28 14.27
C ASP A 471 4.84 -37.53 15.52
N THR A 472 3.59 -37.03 15.54
CA THR A 472 2.67 -37.24 16.67
C THR A 472 2.22 -38.69 16.84
N ASN A 473 2.10 -39.43 15.73
CA ASN A 473 1.73 -40.84 15.77
C ASN A 473 2.89 -41.71 16.28
N GLU A 474 4.13 -41.42 15.88
CA GLU A 474 5.31 -42.15 16.37
C GLU A 474 5.53 -41.98 17.88
N LEU A 475 5.38 -40.75 18.39
CA LEU A 475 5.49 -40.47 19.83
C LEU A 475 4.42 -41.21 20.65
N SER A 476 3.18 -41.26 20.15
CA SER A 476 2.07 -41.96 20.81
C SER A 476 2.28 -43.48 20.83
N THR A 477 2.83 -44.04 19.75
CA THR A 477 3.08 -45.49 19.63
C THR A 477 4.26 -45.95 20.51
N ASN A 478 5.29 -45.11 20.67
CA ASN A 478 6.43 -45.40 21.53
C ASN A 478 6.12 -45.28 23.04
N GLN A 479 5.21 -44.39 23.44
CA GLN A 479 4.75 -44.29 24.83
C GLN A 479 3.85 -45.46 25.26
N LEU A 480 3.08 -46.04 24.33
CA LEU A 480 2.27 -47.23 24.61
C LEU A 480 3.14 -48.50 24.75
N SER A 481 4.31 -48.54 24.11
CA SER A 481 5.21 -49.72 24.13
C SER A 481 6.10 -49.80 25.38
N THR A 482 6.24 -48.73 26.15
CA THR A 482 7.10 -48.67 27.36
C THR A 482 6.38 -48.98 28.67
N ASN A 483 5.06 -49.21 28.64
CA ASN A 483 4.25 -49.57 29.81
C ASN A 483 3.78 -51.03 29.79
N GLN A 484 4.61 -51.97 29.30
CA GLN A 484 4.40 -53.38 29.67
C GLN A 484 4.94 -53.60 31.09
N PRO A 485 4.08 -53.90 32.09
CA PRO A 485 4.55 -54.27 33.41
C PRO A 485 5.34 -55.57 33.27
N SER A 486 6.59 -55.56 33.73
CA SER A 486 7.37 -56.77 33.96
C SER A 486 6.62 -57.64 34.95
N THR A 487 5.90 -58.65 34.48
CA THR A 487 5.42 -59.75 35.32
C THR A 487 6.63 -60.53 35.79
N ASN A 488 6.88 -60.46 37.10
CA ASN A 488 7.75 -61.40 37.83
C ASN A 488 7.18 -62.82 37.78
#